data_AF-A0A521GAW6-F1
#
_entry.id   AF-A0A521GAW6-F1
#
_cell.length_a   1.000
_cell.length_b   1.000
_cell.length_c   1.000
_cell.angle_alpha   90.00
_cell.angle_beta   90.00
_cell.angle_gamma   90.00
#
_symmetry.space_group_name_H-M   'P 1'
#
loop_
_entity.id
_entity.type
_entity.pdbx_description
1 polymer ?
#
loop_
_entity_poly.entity_id
_entity_poly.type
_entity_poly.pdbx_seq_one_letter_code
_entity_poly.pdbx_strand_id
1 'polypeptide(L)'
;MQNLSTSFSSFYSGRLSQILTQSGRFLWRVYRTGKTTELLSFIGWEFLYKIKYYGPVKTISLSDRPPLTIDAAGKLMYASASNAKQPYRVEASRIDWKYRFTDSQGEVWGCEFRQNTKLLRVQDGQTPQTVWTFPVAIRSMHVTNEAIFVCAGGILYRSPKVTTTFEPCFS
;
A
#
# COMPACT_ATOMS: atom_id res chain seq x y z
N MET A 1 -8.67 -48.24 39.26
CA MET A 1 -8.76 -47.10 38.33
C MET A 1 -8.60 -45.77 39.10
N GLN A 2 -7.40 -45.40 39.55
CA GLN A 2 -7.18 -44.13 40.30
C GLN A 2 -5.75 -43.56 40.13
N ASN A 3 -5.15 -43.58 38.92
CA ASN A 3 -3.77 -43.07 38.72
C ASN A 3 -3.60 -42.26 37.41
N LEU A 4 -4.57 -41.44 37.02
CA LEU A 4 -4.48 -40.59 35.82
C LEU A 4 -4.67 -39.08 36.09
N SER A 5 -5.21 -38.68 37.24
CA SER A 5 -5.51 -37.28 37.54
C SER A 5 -4.33 -36.48 38.13
N THR A 6 -3.38 -37.13 38.79
CA THR A 6 -2.23 -36.46 39.45
C THR A 6 -1.08 -36.12 38.50
N SER A 7 -0.96 -36.83 37.37
CA SER A 7 0.08 -36.54 36.37
C SER A 7 -0.24 -35.28 35.54
N PHE A 8 -1.52 -35.05 35.25
CA PHE A 8 -1.96 -33.90 34.43
C PHE A 8 -1.74 -32.55 35.13
N SER A 9 -1.98 -32.42 36.44
CA SER A 9 -1.81 -31.15 37.16
C SER A 9 -0.35 -30.70 37.29
N SER A 10 0.59 -31.65 37.43
CA SER A 10 2.02 -31.39 37.52
C SER A 10 2.64 -30.88 36.20
N PHE A 11 2.05 -31.26 35.06
CA PHE A 11 2.52 -30.84 33.74
C PHE A 11 2.13 -29.39 33.40
N TYR A 12 0.95 -28.95 33.85
CA TYR A 12 0.49 -27.58 33.65
C TYR A 12 1.17 -26.57 34.60
N SER A 13 1.46 -26.95 35.85
CA SER A 13 2.14 -26.06 36.81
C SER A 13 3.60 -25.76 36.41
N GLY A 14 4.30 -26.74 35.82
CA GLY A 14 5.64 -26.58 35.28
C GLY A 14 5.72 -25.61 34.09
N ARG A 15 4.76 -25.68 33.15
CA ARG A 15 4.71 -24.75 32.01
C ARG A 15 4.31 -23.33 32.41
N LEU A 16 3.36 -23.18 33.32
CA LEU A 16 2.91 -21.85 33.76
C LEU A 16 4.01 -21.10 34.51
N SER A 17 4.75 -21.78 35.39
CA SER A 17 5.89 -21.17 36.09
C SER A 17 7.02 -20.75 35.14
N GLN A 18 7.28 -21.52 34.09
CA GLN A 18 8.24 -21.16 33.03
C GLN A 18 7.78 -19.95 32.22
N ILE A 19 6.51 -19.87 31.84
CA ILE A 19 5.96 -18.72 31.10
C ILE A 19 6.00 -17.45 31.96
N LEU A 20 5.64 -17.55 33.24
CA LEU A 20 5.67 -16.43 34.18
C LEU A 20 7.09 -15.89 34.40
N THR A 21 8.06 -16.78 34.58
CA THR A 21 9.47 -16.39 34.75
C THR A 21 10.05 -15.76 33.47
N GLN A 22 9.71 -16.29 32.29
CA GLN A 22 10.12 -15.69 31.01
C GLN A 22 9.47 -14.33 30.77
N SER A 23 8.17 -14.20 31.05
CA SER A 23 7.43 -12.94 30.91
C SER A 23 7.97 -11.86 31.86
N GLY A 24 8.27 -12.22 33.11
CA GLY A 24 8.87 -11.29 34.07
C GLY A 24 10.26 -10.81 33.65
N ARG A 25 11.11 -11.70 33.11
CA ARG A 25 12.44 -11.34 32.57
C ARG A 25 12.33 -10.41 31.36
N PHE A 26 11.36 -10.63 30.49
CA PHE A 26 11.09 -9.75 29.35
C PHE A 26 10.66 -8.36 29.82
N LEU A 27 9.69 -8.27 30.74
CA LEU A 27 9.22 -7.00 31.28
C LEU A 27 10.33 -6.22 32.00
N TRP A 28 11.17 -6.91 32.78
CA TRP A 28 12.33 -6.29 33.42
C TRP A 28 13.32 -5.70 32.41
N ARG A 29 13.56 -6.39 31.30
CA ARG A 29 14.41 -5.89 30.20
C ARG A 29 13.81 -4.68 29.51
N VAL A 30 12.50 -4.69 29.24
CA VAL A 30 11.79 -3.55 28.63
C VAL A 30 11.83 -2.34 29.55
N TYR A 31 11.63 -2.54 30.85
CA TYR A 31 11.74 -1.48 31.86
C TYR A 31 13.15 -0.89 31.91
N ARG A 32 14.18 -1.74 32.03
CA ARG A 32 15.58 -1.30 32.07
C ARG A 32 16.02 -0.55 30.81
N THR A 33 15.46 -0.88 29.65
CA THR A 33 15.79 -0.25 28.37
C THR A 33 14.95 0.99 28.07
N GLY A 34 14.03 1.39 28.96
CA GLY A 34 13.17 2.56 28.78
C GLY A 34 12.13 2.41 27.67
N LYS A 35 11.89 1.20 27.18
CA LYS A 35 10.97 0.89 26.07
C LYS A 35 9.54 0.62 26.52
N THR A 36 9.17 1.05 27.73
CA THR A 36 7.83 0.82 28.30
C THR A 36 6.74 1.53 27.51
N THR A 37 7.03 2.75 27.03
CA THR A 37 6.13 3.52 26.16
C THR A 37 5.92 2.84 24.82
N GLU A 38 6.99 2.31 24.20
CA GLU A 38 6.91 1.53 22.95
C GLU A 38 6.04 0.28 23.16
N LEU A 39 6.26 -0.47 24.24
CA LEU A 39 5.49 -1.68 24.54
C LEU A 39 4.00 -1.37 24.78
N LEU A 40 3.68 -0.31 25.54
CA LEU A 40 2.30 0.11 25.77
C LEU A 40 1.64 0.60 24.47
N SER A 41 2.38 1.32 23.62
CA SER A 41 1.88 1.76 22.32
C SER A 41 1.56 0.57 21.41
N PHE A 42 2.40 -0.48 21.45
CA PHE A 42 2.19 -1.71 20.70
C PHE A 42 0.98 -2.48 21.23
N ILE A 43 0.85 -2.64 22.55
CA ILE A 43 -0.31 -3.31 23.16
C ILE A 43 -1.61 -2.56 22.82
N GLY A 44 -1.59 -1.23 22.90
CA GLY A 44 -2.73 -0.40 22.52
C GLY A 44 -3.09 -0.56 21.04
N TRP A 45 -2.09 -0.52 20.16
CA TRP A 45 -2.28 -0.75 18.73
C TRP A 45 -2.85 -2.14 18.44
N GLU A 46 -2.29 -3.19 19.05
CA GLU A 46 -2.72 -4.58 18.89
C GLU A 46 -4.15 -4.80 19.40
N PHE A 47 -4.52 -4.16 20.52
CA PHE A 47 -5.88 -4.20 21.04
C PHE A 47 -6.87 -3.54 20.07
N LEU A 48 -6.56 -2.31 19.63
CA LEU A 48 -7.36 -1.57 18.64
C LEU A 48 -7.47 -2.33 17.30
N TYR A 49 -6.41 -3.01 16.91
CA TYR A 49 -6.35 -3.86 15.73
C TYR A 49 -7.25 -5.10 15.87
N LYS A 50 -7.18 -5.82 17.00
CA LYS A 50 -8.00 -7.01 17.26
C LYS A 50 -9.49 -6.73 17.36
N ILE A 51 -9.87 -5.58 17.92
CA ILE A 51 -11.27 -5.16 17.97
C ILE A 51 -11.77 -4.57 16.63
N LYS A 52 -10.94 -4.59 15.58
CA LYS A 52 -11.25 -4.05 14.24
C LYS A 52 -11.69 -2.58 14.28
N TYR A 53 -11.16 -1.81 15.23
CA TYR A 53 -11.49 -0.38 15.36
C TYR A 53 -11.07 0.39 14.10
N TYR A 54 -9.93 0.01 13.54
CA TYR A 54 -9.54 0.42 12.21
C TYR A 54 -10.38 -0.39 11.21
N GLY A 55 -11.33 0.27 10.54
CA GLY A 55 -12.25 -0.38 9.62
C GLY A 55 -11.57 -1.29 8.57
N PRO A 56 -12.33 -2.17 7.91
CA PRO A 56 -11.82 -3.28 7.09
C PRO A 56 -10.92 -2.89 5.89
N VAL A 57 -10.79 -1.59 5.61
CA VAL A 57 -10.08 -1.04 4.44
C VAL A 57 -8.57 -0.88 4.68
N LYS A 58 -8.06 -1.06 5.92
CA LYS A 58 -6.64 -0.82 6.26
C LYS A 58 -5.84 -2.05 6.67
N THR A 59 -6.41 -3.24 6.58
CA THR A 59 -5.68 -4.47 6.86
C THR A 59 -5.22 -5.08 5.54
N ILE A 60 -3.90 -5.12 5.32
CA ILE A 60 -3.32 -5.82 4.18
C ILE A 60 -3.50 -7.32 4.45
N SER A 61 -4.47 -7.95 3.79
CA SER A 61 -4.55 -9.41 3.74
C SER A 61 -3.55 -9.89 2.70
N LEU A 62 -2.52 -10.62 3.16
CA LEU A 62 -1.69 -11.38 2.25
C LEU A 62 -2.56 -12.47 1.65
N SER A 63 -2.66 -12.50 0.33
CA SER A 63 -3.44 -13.51 -0.37
C SER A 63 -2.60 -14.76 -0.54
N ASP A 64 -3.15 -15.92 -0.19
CA ASP A 64 -2.55 -17.23 -0.51
C ASP A 64 -2.63 -17.57 -2.01
N ARG A 65 -3.12 -16.62 -2.83
CA ARG A 65 -3.21 -16.80 -4.28
C ARG A 65 -1.80 -16.82 -4.88
N PRO A 66 -1.58 -17.65 -5.91
CA PRO A 66 -0.32 -17.64 -6.63
C PRO A 66 -0.04 -16.23 -7.19
N PRO A 67 1.22 -15.80 -7.19
CA PRO A 67 1.58 -14.47 -7.67
C PRO A 67 1.22 -14.33 -9.15
N LEU A 68 0.84 -13.11 -9.54
CA LEU A 68 0.73 -12.76 -10.95
C LEU A 68 2.13 -12.80 -11.55
N THR A 69 2.32 -13.67 -12.54
CA THR A 69 3.58 -13.79 -13.26
C THR A 69 3.38 -13.33 -14.70
N ILE A 70 4.45 -12.78 -15.28
CA ILE A 70 4.49 -12.39 -16.68
C ILE A 70 5.47 -13.36 -17.34
N ASP A 71 5.07 -14.00 -18.44
CA ASP A 71 5.96 -14.87 -19.18
C ASP A 71 7.02 -14.06 -19.97
N ALA A 72 7.97 -14.76 -20.58
CA ALA A 72 9.01 -14.13 -21.41
C ALA A 72 8.46 -13.38 -22.64
N ALA A 73 7.21 -13.64 -23.03
CA ALA A 73 6.52 -12.97 -24.13
C ALA A 73 5.64 -11.79 -23.66
N GLY A 74 5.67 -11.43 -22.36
CA GLY A 74 4.89 -10.34 -21.80
C GLY A 74 3.43 -10.68 -21.53
N LYS A 75 3.03 -11.96 -21.62
CA LYS A 75 1.67 -12.41 -21.36
C LYS A 75 1.47 -12.65 -19.87
N LEU A 76 0.39 -12.09 -19.34
CA LEU A 76 -0.06 -12.33 -17.97
C LEU A 76 -0.44 -13.81 -17.80
N MET A 77 0.32 -14.51 -16.99
CA MET A 77 0.06 -15.88 -16.58
C MET A 77 -0.73 -15.85 -15.28
N TYR A 78 -2.06 -16.00 -15.41
CA TYR A 78 -2.90 -16.28 -14.26
C TYR A 78 -2.76 -17.76 -13.92
N ALA A 79 -2.10 -18.08 -12.82
CA ALA A 79 -2.20 -19.41 -12.23
C ALA A 79 -3.64 -19.58 -11.73
N SER A 80 -4.46 -20.21 -12.58
CA SER A 80 -5.84 -20.64 -12.39
C SER A 80 -6.38 -20.50 -10.95
N ALA A 81 -6.91 -19.32 -10.63
CA ALA A 81 -7.89 -19.15 -9.57
C ALA A 81 -8.95 -18.20 -10.13
N SER A 82 -10.12 -18.79 -10.31
CA SER A 82 -11.34 -18.27 -10.89
C SER A 82 -11.65 -16.80 -10.64
N ASN A 83 -12.46 -16.28 -11.57
CA ASN A 83 -13.25 -15.03 -11.63
C ASN A 83 -14.00 -14.61 -10.34
N ALA A 84 -13.39 -14.70 -9.17
CA ALA A 84 -13.93 -14.28 -7.90
C ALA A 84 -13.54 -12.82 -7.66
N LYS A 85 -14.42 -11.90 -8.10
CA LYS A 85 -14.51 -10.48 -7.68
C LYS A 85 -13.17 -9.91 -7.20
N GLN A 86 -12.19 -9.81 -8.09
CA GLN A 86 -10.98 -9.07 -7.76
C GLN A 86 -11.37 -7.59 -7.68
N PRO A 87 -11.10 -6.89 -6.57
CA PRO A 87 -11.35 -5.45 -6.49
C PRO A 87 -10.39 -4.65 -7.40
N TYR A 88 -9.47 -5.34 -8.08
CA TYR A 88 -8.47 -4.78 -8.96
C TYR A 88 -8.60 -5.41 -10.36
N ARG A 89 -8.44 -4.57 -11.38
CA ARG A 89 -8.36 -4.96 -12.80
C ARG A 89 -6.89 -4.91 -13.20
N VAL A 90 -6.38 -6.00 -13.75
CA VAL A 90 -5.00 -6.07 -14.26
C VAL A 90 -5.06 -6.02 -15.78
N GLU A 91 -4.32 -5.08 -16.35
CA GLU A 91 -4.30 -4.85 -17.79
C GLU A 91 -2.85 -4.68 -18.26
N ALA A 92 -2.54 -5.24 -19.43
CA ALA A 92 -1.29 -4.95 -20.09
C ALA A 92 -1.30 -3.49 -20.54
N SER A 93 -0.27 -2.71 -20.15
CA SER A 93 -0.10 -1.34 -20.61
C SER A 93 1.10 -1.24 -21.53
N ARG A 94 0.95 -0.48 -22.62
CA ARG A 94 2.06 -0.16 -23.55
C ARG A 94 3.04 0.84 -22.96
N ILE A 95 2.62 1.59 -21.94
CA ILE A 95 3.39 2.65 -21.30
C ILE A 95 3.69 2.21 -19.86
N ASP A 96 4.95 2.34 -19.47
CA ASP A 96 5.39 2.07 -18.11
C ASP A 96 5.05 3.25 -17.20
N TRP A 97 3.80 3.30 -16.73
CA TRP A 97 3.28 4.41 -15.93
C TRP A 97 3.89 4.42 -14.52
N LYS A 98 4.45 5.56 -14.11
CA LYS A 98 4.86 5.82 -12.71
C LYS A 98 3.71 6.35 -11.86
N TYR A 99 2.99 7.32 -12.40
CA TYR A 99 1.75 7.87 -11.83
C TYR A 99 0.72 7.93 -12.94
N ARG A 100 -0.52 7.51 -12.65
CA ARG A 100 -1.63 7.65 -13.59
C ARG A 100 -2.95 7.89 -12.89
N PHE A 101 -3.85 8.56 -13.56
CA PHE A 101 -5.27 8.63 -13.23
C PHE A 101 -6.10 8.58 -14.52
N THR A 102 -7.35 8.19 -14.39
CA THR A 102 -8.32 8.22 -15.50
C THR A 102 -9.31 9.34 -15.21
N ASP A 103 -9.54 10.21 -16.19
CA ASP A 103 -10.53 11.27 -16.05
C ASP A 103 -11.96 10.77 -16.31
N SER A 104 -12.94 11.67 -16.20
CA SER A 104 -14.35 11.35 -16.43
C SER A 104 -14.69 11.05 -17.89
N GLN A 105 -13.81 11.42 -18.84
CA GLN A 105 -13.95 11.12 -20.26
C GLN A 105 -13.29 9.79 -20.64
N GLY A 106 -12.68 9.09 -19.67
CA GLY A 106 -11.99 7.83 -19.89
C GLY A 106 -10.56 8.01 -20.42
N GLU A 107 -10.04 9.24 -20.46
CA GLU A 107 -8.66 9.48 -20.87
C GLU A 107 -7.71 9.18 -19.71
N VAL A 108 -6.60 8.54 -20.03
CA VAL A 108 -5.54 8.23 -19.08
C VAL A 108 -4.52 9.35 -19.09
N TRP A 109 -4.32 9.94 -17.92
CA TRP A 109 -3.34 10.97 -17.67
C TRP A 109 -2.26 10.43 -16.76
N GLY A 110 -1.00 10.80 -16.98
CA GLY A 110 0.08 10.30 -16.13
C GLY A 110 1.47 10.69 -16.59
N CYS A 111 2.47 10.09 -15.96
CA CYS A 111 3.85 10.21 -16.40
C CYS A 111 4.49 8.81 -16.54
N GLU A 112 5.40 8.70 -17.49
CA GLU A 112 6.19 7.48 -17.68
C GLU A 112 7.28 7.37 -16.61
N PHE A 113 7.63 6.14 -16.24
CA PHE A 113 8.71 5.85 -15.30
C PHE A 113 10.08 6.32 -15.81
N ARG A 114 10.37 6.07 -17.08
CA ARG A 114 11.64 6.47 -17.72
C ARG A 114 11.68 7.96 -18.06
N GLN A 115 10.57 8.52 -18.55
CA GLN A 115 10.45 9.94 -18.92
C GLN A 115 9.57 10.70 -17.91
N ASN A 116 10.05 10.77 -16.67
CA ASN A 116 9.27 11.28 -15.53
C ASN A 116 9.15 12.82 -15.47
N THR A 117 9.62 13.57 -16.47
CA THR A 117 9.46 15.03 -16.57
C THR A 117 8.23 15.43 -17.38
N LYS A 118 7.62 14.51 -18.14
CA LYS A 118 6.51 14.78 -19.04
C LYS A 118 5.20 14.28 -18.46
N LEU A 119 4.17 15.12 -18.55
CA LEU A 119 2.79 14.72 -18.38
C LEU A 119 2.22 14.29 -19.73
N LEU A 120 1.74 13.07 -19.78
CA LEU A 120 1.17 12.43 -20.94
C LEU A 120 -0.35 12.27 -20.77
N ARG A 121 -1.06 12.37 -21.88
CA ARG A 121 -2.48 12.07 -22.03
C ARG A 121 -2.65 11.04 -23.13
N VAL A 122 -3.43 10.00 -22.85
CA VAL A 122 -3.68 8.86 -23.74
C VAL A 122 -5.17 8.59 -23.76
N GLN A 123 -5.76 8.62 -24.94
CA GLN A 123 -7.06 8.02 -25.18
C GLN A 123 -6.86 6.55 -25.59
N ASP A 124 -7.82 5.67 -25.26
CA ASP A 124 -7.69 4.24 -25.53
C ASP A 124 -7.40 3.96 -27.02
N GLY A 125 -6.41 3.11 -27.28
CA GLY A 125 -5.92 2.81 -28.63
C GLY A 125 -5.08 3.90 -29.33
N GLN A 126 -4.93 5.10 -28.76
CA GLN A 126 -4.16 6.19 -29.36
C GLN A 126 -2.72 6.27 -28.83
N THR A 127 -1.89 7.01 -29.56
CA THR A 127 -0.53 7.32 -29.13
C THR A 127 -0.53 8.34 -27.98
N PRO A 128 0.37 8.21 -27.00
CA PRO A 128 0.50 9.19 -25.92
C PRO A 128 0.86 10.57 -26.46
N GLN A 129 0.06 11.56 -26.09
CA GLN A 129 0.33 12.96 -26.37
C GLN A 129 0.97 13.60 -25.14
N THR A 130 2.05 14.36 -25.36
CA THR A 130 2.65 15.16 -24.29
C THR A 130 1.81 16.41 -24.09
N VAL A 131 1.30 16.60 -22.88
CA VAL A 131 0.51 17.77 -22.49
C VAL A 131 1.41 18.88 -21.96
N TRP A 132 2.32 18.52 -21.05
CA TRP A 132 3.22 19.48 -20.43
C TRP A 132 4.57 18.83 -20.12
N THR A 133 5.64 19.62 -20.22
CA THR A 133 6.98 19.19 -19.80
C THR A 133 7.41 20.04 -18.62
N PHE A 134 7.60 19.39 -17.47
CA PHE A 134 8.12 20.02 -16.27
C PHE A 134 9.65 20.12 -16.34
N PRO A 135 10.24 21.17 -15.73
CA PRO A 135 11.69 21.35 -15.73
C PRO A 135 12.43 20.24 -14.96
N VAL A 136 11.74 19.56 -14.04
CA VAL A 136 12.30 18.52 -13.18
C VAL A 136 11.33 17.34 -13.10
N ALA A 137 11.83 16.19 -12.67
CA ALA A 137 11.05 14.97 -12.48
C ALA A 137 9.80 15.19 -11.60
N ILE A 138 8.67 14.68 -12.07
CA ILE A 138 7.42 14.61 -11.33
C ILE A 138 7.59 13.63 -10.16
N ARG A 139 7.29 14.14 -8.96
CA ARG A 139 7.35 13.41 -7.69
C ARG A 139 5.99 12.95 -7.20
N SER A 140 4.93 13.67 -7.54
CA SER A 140 3.57 13.27 -7.25
C SER A 140 2.57 13.98 -8.15
N MET A 141 1.41 13.37 -8.30
CA MET A 141 0.27 13.93 -9.01
C MET A 141 -0.97 13.75 -8.16
N HIS A 142 -1.84 14.75 -8.16
CA HIS A 142 -3.13 14.70 -7.51
C HIS A 142 -4.18 15.33 -8.42
N VAL A 143 -5.38 14.75 -8.45
CA VAL A 143 -6.47 15.21 -9.29
C VAL A 143 -7.69 15.46 -8.43
N THR A 144 -8.29 16.63 -8.61
CA THR A 144 -9.60 16.98 -8.05
C THR A 144 -10.62 17.06 -9.18
N ASN A 145 -11.87 17.39 -8.87
CA ASN A 145 -12.89 17.60 -9.90
C ASN A 145 -12.53 18.79 -10.81
N GLU A 146 -11.87 19.80 -10.28
CA GLU A 146 -11.64 21.09 -10.95
C GLU A 146 -10.24 21.22 -11.54
N ALA A 147 -9.23 20.60 -10.92
CA ALA A 147 -7.84 20.85 -11.25
C ALA A 147 -6.96 19.60 -11.16
N ILE A 148 -5.84 19.66 -11.86
CA ILE A 148 -4.72 18.72 -11.78
C ILE A 148 -3.58 19.44 -11.06
N PHE A 149 -3.06 18.80 -10.02
CA PHE A 149 -1.91 19.26 -9.27
C PHE A 149 -0.73 18.33 -9.52
N VAL A 150 0.43 18.90 -9.82
CA VAL A 150 1.66 18.15 -10.08
C VAL A 150 2.78 18.74 -9.24
N CYS A 151 3.46 17.91 -8.45
CA CYS A 151 4.66 18.33 -7.74
C CYS A 151 5.90 17.89 -8.53
N ALA A 152 6.70 18.86 -8.96
CA ALA A 152 7.94 18.62 -9.69
C ALA A 152 9.05 19.50 -9.11
N GLY A 153 10.18 18.89 -8.72
CA GLY A 153 11.32 19.63 -8.16
C GLY A 153 11.02 20.39 -6.85
N GLY A 154 9.97 20.00 -6.10
CA GLY A 154 9.55 20.72 -4.89
C GLY A 154 8.60 21.90 -5.15
N ILE A 155 8.31 22.21 -6.41
CA ILE A 155 7.31 23.21 -6.80
C ILE A 155 5.98 22.49 -7.06
N LEU A 156 4.91 23.02 -6.49
CA LEU A 156 3.55 22.58 -6.77
C LEU A 156 3.02 23.36 -7.97
N TYR A 157 2.62 22.65 -9.02
CA TYR A 157 1.99 23.22 -10.19
C TYR A 157 0.50 22.89 -10.19
N ARG A 158 -0.34 23.82 -10.65
CA ARG A 158 -1.78 23.64 -10.80
C ARG A 158 -2.19 23.94 -12.24
N SER A 159 -3.04 23.09 -12.80
CA SER A 159 -3.75 23.34 -14.06
C SER A 159 -5.25 23.13 -13.81
N PRO A 160 -6.11 24.08 -14.20
CA PRO A 160 -7.52 23.76 -14.46
C PRO A 160 -7.59 22.62 -15.48
N LYS A 161 -8.56 21.70 -15.33
CA LYS A 161 -8.71 20.59 -16.31
C LYS A 161 -8.99 21.07 -17.74
N VAL A 162 -9.54 22.29 -17.88
CA VAL A 162 -9.95 22.86 -19.16
C VAL A 162 -8.76 23.38 -19.98
N THR A 163 -7.71 23.93 -19.33
CA THR A 163 -6.70 24.74 -20.01
C THR A 163 -5.36 24.04 -20.22
N THR A 164 -5.15 22.85 -19.66
CA THR A 164 -3.92 22.02 -19.81
C THR A 164 -2.59 22.75 -19.58
N THR A 165 -2.64 23.91 -18.95
CA THR A 165 -1.54 24.85 -18.72
C THR A 165 -1.25 24.86 -17.23
N PHE A 166 0.02 24.66 -16.89
CA PHE A 166 0.44 24.49 -15.50
C PHE A 166 1.14 25.74 -14.99
N GLU A 167 0.58 26.32 -13.93
CA GLU A 167 1.16 27.48 -13.25
C GLU A 167 1.73 27.07 -11.88
N PRO A 168 2.90 27.58 -11.49
CA PRO A 168 3.47 27.34 -10.18
C PRO A 168 2.61 28.01 -9.10
N CYS A 169 2.19 27.22 -8.11
CA CYS A 169 1.57 27.71 -6.89
C CYS A 169 2.67 28.02 -5.88
N PHE A 170 2.93 29.30 -5.66
CA PHE A 170 3.74 29.76 -4.53
C PHE A 170 2.79 29.97 -3.34
N SER A 171 3.01 29.21 -2.26
CA SER A 171 2.34 29.45 -0.97
C SER A 171 3.02 30.56 -0.20
#